data_AF-A0A0B8Q737-F1
#
_entry.id   AF-A0A0B8Q737-F1
#
_cell.length_a   1.000
_cell.length_b   1.000
_cell.length_c   1.000
_cell.angle_alpha   90.00
_cell.angle_beta   90.00
_cell.angle_gamma   90.00
#
_symmetry.space_group_name_H-M   'P 1'
#
loop_
_entity.id
_entity.type
_entity.pdbx_description
1 polymer ?
#
loop_
_entity_poly.entity_id
_entity_poly.type
_entity_poly.pdbx_seq_one_letter_code
_entity_poly.pdbx_strand_id
1 'polypeptide(L)'
;MRVSAHCLITRSGNIIQFVPFNKRAWHAGLSSFAGREKCNNYSIGIELEGTDTQSFTSEQYQSLSELTQFITTTYPAITPHRITGHQYIAPYRKSDPGLCFDWRYFRQSLKHI
;
A
#
# COMPACT_ATOMS: atom_id res chain seq x y z
N MET A 1 12.25 8.26 16.70
CA MET A 1 11.18 8.00 15.71
C MET A 1 10.94 6.49 15.66
N ARG A 2 9.70 6.00 15.52
CA ARG A 2 9.40 4.58 15.27
C ARG A 2 8.66 4.49 13.94
N VAL A 3 9.11 3.59 13.05
CA VAL A 3 8.50 3.35 11.74
C VAL A 3 8.27 1.86 11.57
N SER A 4 7.18 1.50 10.92
CA SER A 4 6.87 0.11 10.54
C SER A 4 5.79 0.10 9.46
N ALA A 5 5.79 -0.94 8.63
CA ALA A 5 4.69 -1.28 7.73
C ALA A 5 4.06 -2.60 8.16
N HIS A 6 2.90 -2.95 7.59
CA HIS A 6 2.36 -4.30 7.80
C HIS A 6 3.15 -5.30 6.97
N CYS A 7 3.36 -4.99 5.68
CA CYS A 7 4.13 -5.83 4.78
C CYS A 7 5.13 -5.02 3.95
N LEU A 8 6.21 -5.68 3.55
CA LEU A 8 7.09 -5.30 2.45
C LEU A 8 7.00 -6.38 1.37
N ILE A 9 6.92 -5.96 0.10
CA ILE A 9 7.03 -6.84 -1.06
C ILE A 9 8.37 -6.58 -1.74
N THR A 10 9.26 -7.57 -1.73
CA THR A 10 10.60 -7.46 -2.35
C THR A 10 10.51 -7.40 -3.88
N ARG A 11 11.61 -7.07 -4.55
CA ARG A 11 11.71 -7.08 -6.03
C ARG A 11 11.34 -8.43 -6.66
N SER A 12 11.57 -9.53 -5.95
CA SER A 12 11.23 -10.89 -6.37
C SER A 12 9.78 -11.29 -6.04
N GLY A 13 8.96 -10.38 -5.50
CA GLY A 13 7.57 -10.66 -5.10
C GLY A 13 7.41 -11.27 -3.71
N ASN A 14 8.50 -11.50 -2.95
CA ASN A 14 8.34 -12.10 -1.62
C ASN A 14 7.65 -11.12 -0.67
N ILE A 15 6.60 -11.59 0.00
CA ILE A 15 5.87 -10.81 1.01
C ILE A 15 6.47 -11.09 2.38
N ILE A 16 7.01 -10.07 3.02
CA ILE A 16 7.51 -10.11 4.40
C ILE A 16 6.54 -9.32 5.28
N GLN A 17 5.95 -9.97 6.28
CA GLN A 17 5.04 -9.32 7.23
C GLN A 17 5.73 -8.96 8.54
N PHE A 18 5.64 -7.70 8.95
CA PHE A 18 6.21 -7.19 10.20
C PHE A 18 5.17 -6.92 11.28
N VAL A 19 3.97 -6.49 10.88
CA VAL A 19 2.89 -6.13 11.82
C VAL A 19 1.60 -6.85 11.39
N PRO A 20 0.87 -7.51 12.32
CA PRO A 20 -0.44 -8.09 12.03
C PRO A 20 -1.43 -7.03 11.53
N PHE A 21 -2.28 -7.37 10.55
CA PHE A 21 -3.23 -6.41 9.94
C PHE A 21 -4.27 -5.82 10.90
N ASN A 22 -4.53 -6.50 12.01
CA ASN A 22 -5.42 -6.02 13.08
C ASN A 22 -4.71 -5.17 14.14
N LYS A 23 -3.42 -4.87 13.95
CA LYS A 23 -2.62 -3.98 14.80
C LYS A 23 -2.21 -2.76 14.00
N ARG A 24 -1.86 -1.70 14.73
CA ARG A 24 -1.41 -0.45 14.12
C ARG A 24 0.07 -0.51 13.77
N ALA A 25 0.40 -0.41 12.48
CA ALA A 25 1.74 -0.05 12.02
C ALA A 25 1.94 1.49 11.95
N TRP A 26 3.19 1.93 11.79
CA TRP A 26 3.57 3.35 11.74
C TRP A 26 4.19 3.72 10.39
N HIS A 27 3.39 3.70 9.33
CA HIS A 27 3.83 3.91 7.95
C HIS A 27 3.39 5.26 7.37
N ALA A 28 2.19 5.74 7.69
CA ALA A 28 1.57 6.90 7.06
C ALA A 28 1.99 8.26 7.63
N GLY A 29 2.60 8.30 8.82
CA GLY A 29 2.96 9.56 9.51
C GLY A 29 1.81 10.57 9.63
N LEU A 30 2.13 11.87 9.57
CA LEU A 30 1.13 12.94 9.47
C LEU A 30 0.43 12.85 8.10
N SER A 31 -0.86 12.54 8.13
CA SER A 31 -1.64 12.16 6.96
C SER A 31 -3.15 12.35 7.17
N SER A 32 -3.90 12.51 6.08
CA SER A 32 -5.37 12.57 6.06
C SER A 32 -5.93 11.90 4.80
N PHE A 33 -6.99 11.11 4.94
CA PHE A 33 -7.71 10.50 3.82
C PHE A 33 -9.21 10.73 4.00
N ALA A 34 -9.86 11.24 2.95
CA ALA A 34 -11.29 11.59 2.96
C ALA A 34 -11.72 12.45 4.17
N GLY A 35 -10.89 13.44 4.54
CA GLY A 35 -11.14 14.34 5.67
C GLY A 35 -10.81 13.77 7.06
N ARG A 36 -10.37 12.51 7.16
CA ARG A 36 -9.99 11.89 8.43
C ARG A 36 -8.48 11.83 8.61
N GLU A 37 -7.98 12.50 9.63
CA GLU A 37 -6.55 12.50 9.96
C GLU A 37 -6.06 11.19 10.59
N LYS A 38 -4.72 11.06 10.69
CA LYS A 38 -3.99 9.97 11.37
C LYS A 38 -4.25 8.61 10.73
N CYS A 39 -3.93 8.49 9.44
CA CYS A 39 -4.22 7.29 8.64
C CYS A 39 -3.72 5.99 9.27
N ASN A 40 -2.56 5.99 9.96
CA ASN A 40 -2.06 4.83 10.71
C ASN A 40 -3.13 4.14 11.59
N ASN A 41 -4.11 4.89 12.13
CA ASN A 41 -5.14 4.32 13.00
C ASN A 41 -6.18 3.47 12.27
N TYR A 42 -6.26 3.53 10.94
CA TYR A 42 -7.31 2.85 10.16
C TYR A 42 -6.84 2.35 8.78
N SER A 43 -5.54 2.32 8.52
CA SER A 43 -4.95 1.88 7.25
C SER A 43 -4.04 0.68 7.42
N ILE A 44 -3.96 -0.16 6.37
CA ILE A 44 -2.94 -1.20 6.21
C ILE A 44 -1.88 -0.68 5.23
N GLY A 45 -0.68 -0.38 5.74
CA GLY A 45 0.49 -0.04 4.93
C GLY A 45 1.21 -1.24 4.33
N ILE A 46 1.33 -1.25 3.00
CA ILE A 46 2.12 -2.19 2.20
C ILE A 46 3.22 -1.39 1.51
N GLU A 47 4.47 -1.79 1.71
CA GLU A 47 5.63 -1.20 1.05
C GLU A 47 6.06 -2.07 -0.12
N LEU A 48 6.47 -1.45 -1.23
CA LEU A 48 7.13 -2.13 -2.33
C LEU A 48 8.61 -1.76 -2.31
N GLU A 49 9.50 -2.75 -2.36
CA GLU A 49 10.92 -2.50 -2.53
C GLU A 49 11.17 -1.79 -3.88
N GLY A 50 11.78 -0.60 -3.83
CA GLY A 50 12.03 0.18 -5.03
C GLY A 50 12.25 1.66 -4.71
N THR A 51 12.23 2.47 -5.77
CA THR A 51 12.37 3.92 -5.70
C THR A 51 11.29 4.57 -6.58
N ASP A 52 11.06 5.87 -6.40
CA ASP A 52 10.09 6.63 -7.19
C ASP A 52 10.44 6.71 -8.69
N THR A 53 11.66 6.35 -9.07
CA THR A 53 12.23 6.47 -10.42
C THR A 53 12.47 5.14 -11.12
N GLN A 54 12.21 4.02 -10.45
CA GLN A 54 12.39 2.68 -11.02
C GLN A 54 11.05 1.96 -11.13
N SER A 55 10.76 1.39 -12.29
CA SER A 55 9.57 0.56 -12.50
C SER A 55 9.52 -0.61 -11.52
N PHE A 56 8.35 -0.91 -10.96
CA PHE A 56 8.11 -2.11 -10.15
C PHE A 56 8.05 -3.37 -11.02
N THR A 57 8.47 -4.51 -10.48
CA THR A 57 8.50 -5.78 -11.23
C THR A 57 7.10 -6.38 -11.39
N SER A 58 6.93 -7.27 -12.36
CA SER A 58 5.72 -8.09 -12.52
C SER A 58 5.39 -8.88 -11.26
N GLU A 59 6.40 -9.45 -10.60
CA GLU A 59 6.29 -10.25 -9.39
C GLU A 59 5.75 -9.41 -8.22
N GLN A 60 6.17 -8.16 -8.12
CA GLN A 60 5.66 -7.21 -7.14
C GLN A 60 4.18 -6.90 -7.37
N TYR A 61 3.77 -6.61 -8.60
CA TYR A 61 2.36 -6.34 -8.90
C TYR A 61 1.48 -7.57 -8.67
N GLN A 62 1.95 -8.76 -9.04
CA GLN A 62 1.21 -10.00 -8.79
C GLN A 62 0.97 -10.18 -7.29
N SER A 63 2.05 -10.13 -6.51
CA SER A 63 1.99 -10.32 -5.06
C SER A 63 1.16 -9.23 -4.37
N LEU A 64 1.27 -7.98 -4.84
CA LEU A 64 0.45 -6.88 -4.35
C LEU A 64 -1.04 -7.10 -4.64
N SER A 65 -1.37 -7.63 -5.82
CA SER A 65 -2.75 -7.90 -6.23
C SER A 65 -3.38 -9.00 -5.39
N GLU A 66 -2.67 -10.12 -5.23
CA GLU A 66 -3.09 -11.26 -4.39
C GLU A 66 -3.26 -10.82 -2.92
N LEU A 67 -2.28 -10.09 -2.38
CA LEU A 67 -2.35 -9.57 -1.01
C LEU A 67 -3.50 -8.58 -0.82
N THR A 68 -3.71 -7.70 -1.80
CA THR A 68 -4.82 -6.74 -1.77
C THR A 68 -6.15 -7.47 -1.76
N GLN A 69 -6.34 -8.50 -2.60
CA GLN A 69 -7.57 -9.28 -2.65
C GLN A 69 -7.82 -10.01 -1.32
N PHE A 70 -6.78 -10.60 -0.73
CA PHE A 70 -6.86 -11.21 0.61
C PHE A 70 -7.32 -10.20 1.67
N ILE A 71 -6.71 -9.00 1.67
CA ILE A 71 -7.04 -7.93 2.61
C ILE A 71 -8.48 -7.44 2.41
N THR A 72 -8.91 -7.16 1.18
CA THR A 72 -10.26 -6.63 0.92
C THR A 72 -11.35 -7.66 1.19
N THR A 73 -11.07 -8.95 0.97
CA THR A 73 -11.97 -10.06 1.34
C THR A 73 -12.11 -10.16 2.86
N THR A 74 -11.00 -10.03 3.59
CA THR A 74 -10.98 -10.11 5.07
C THR A 74 -11.57 -8.85 5.72
N TYR A 75 -11.40 -7.69 5.10
CA TYR A 75 -11.85 -6.38 5.58
C TYR A 75 -12.73 -5.68 4.52
N PRO A 76 -14.00 -6.08 4.34
CA PRO A 76 -14.86 -5.59 3.25
C PRO A 76 -15.11 -4.07 3.22
N ALA A 77 -14.88 -3.37 4.34
CA ALA A 77 -14.93 -1.91 4.40
C ALA A 77 -13.77 -1.21 3.66
N ILE A 78 -12.75 -1.96 3.23
CA ILE A 78 -11.69 -1.49 2.33
C ILE A 78 -12.16 -1.73 0.90
N THR A 79 -12.94 -0.78 0.38
CA THR A 79 -13.42 -0.82 -1.01
C THR A 79 -12.31 -0.41 -1.98
N PRO A 80 -12.42 -0.70 -3.30
CA PRO A 80 -11.41 -0.29 -4.28
C PRO A 80 -11.08 1.21 -4.27
N HIS A 81 -12.05 2.06 -3.92
CA HIS A 81 -11.87 3.52 -3.80
C HIS A 81 -11.05 3.95 -2.57
N ARG A 82 -10.82 3.04 -1.62
CA ARG A 82 -10.04 3.29 -0.39
C ARG A 82 -8.61 2.77 -0.50
N ILE A 83 -8.19 2.31 -1.68
CA ILE A 83 -6.82 1.97 -1.99
C ILE A 83 -6.14 3.22 -2.57
N THR A 84 -5.06 3.68 -1.93
CA THR A 84 -4.40 4.95 -2.25
C THR A 84 -2.90 4.87 -2.01
N GLY A 85 -2.14 5.76 -2.65
CA GLY A 85 -0.72 5.97 -2.39
C GLY A 85 -0.47 6.95 -1.24
N HIS A 86 0.74 6.92 -0.69
CA HIS A 86 1.16 7.81 0.41
C HIS A 86 1.16 9.28 -0.02
N GLN A 87 1.56 9.55 -1.27
CA GLN A 87 1.54 10.87 -1.90
C GLN A 87 0.17 11.57 -1.83
N TYR A 88 -0.93 10.81 -1.83
CA TYR A 88 -2.28 11.38 -1.81
C TYR A 88 -2.80 11.65 -0.40
N ILE A 89 -2.29 10.94 0.61
CA ILE A 89 -2.69 11.15 2.02
C ILE A 89 -1.76 12.13 2.75
N ALA A 90 -0.59 12.41 2.18
CA ALA A 90 0.41 13.31 2.73
C ALA A 90 1.09 14.14 1.61
N PRO A 91 0.31 14.94 0.85
CA PRO A 91 0.83 15.73 -0.24
C PRO A 91 1.93 16.69 0.25
N TYR A 92 2.90 17.00 -0.63
CA TYR A 92 4.09 17.82 -0.37
C TYR A 92 5.11 17.22 0.62
N ARG A 93 4.72 16.23 1.44
CA ARG A 93 5.62 15.54 2.38
C ARG A 93 6.15 14.22 1.80
N LYS A 94 5.34 13.52 1.01
CA LYS A 94 5.63 12.17 0.51
C LYS A 94 5.31 12.08 -0.98
N SER A 95 6.15 11.33 -1.69
CA SER A 95 6.06 11.10 -3.13
C SER A 95 5.78 9.63 -3.47
N ASP A 96 6.00 8.70 -2.54
CA ASP A 96 5.74 7.28 -2.74
C ASP A 96 4.23 6.98 -2.95
N PRO A 97 3.89 5.99 -3.80
CA PRO A 97 4.80 5.07 -4.50
C PRO A 97 5.43 5.63 -5.80
N GLY A 98 5.31 6.93 -6.05
CA GLY A 98 5.98 7.61 -7.16
C GLY A 98 5.31 7.42 -8.51
N LEU A 99 5.90 8.04 -9.53
CA LEU A 99 5.39 8.02 -10.91
C LEU A 99 5.55 6.64 -11.57
N CYS A 100 6.50 5.83 -11.09
CA CYS A 100 6.77 4.49 -11.61
C CYS A 100 5.75 3.43 -11.13
N PHE A 101 4.84 3.77 -10.21
CA PHE A 101 3.74 2.91 -9.85
C PHE A 101 2.57 3.06 -10.83
N ASP A 102 2.34 2.03 -11.64
CA ASP A 102 1.26 1.96 -12.61
C ASP A 102 -0.06 1.59 -11.92
N TRP A 103 -0.75 2.63 -11.45
CA TRP A 103 -2.09 2.51 -10.87
C TRP A 103 -3.11 1.87 -11.81
N ARG A 104 -2.97 2.06 -13.12
CA ARG A 104 -3.92 1.52 -14.10
C ARG A 104 -3.74 0.01 -14.19
N TYR A 105 -2.50 -0.44 -14.37
CA TYR A 105 -2.16 -1.85 -14.41
C TYR A 105 -2.60 -2.57 -13.11
N PHE A 106 -2.23 -2.02 -11.95
CA PHE A 106 -2.63 -2.58 -10.66
C PHE A 106 -4.16 -2.64 -10.47
N ARG A 107 -4.91 -1.61 -10.86
CA ARG A 107 -6.38 -1.66 -10.76
C ARG A 107 -7.02 -2.65 -11.73
N GLN A 108 -6.38 -2.90 -12.87
CA GLN A 108 -6.84 -3.91 -13.82
C GLN A 108 -6.60 -5.31 -13.26
N SER A 109 -5.44 -5.59 -12.66
CA SER A 109 -5.16 -6.91 -12.09
C SER A 109 -6.13 -7.31 -10.98
N LEU A 110 -6.63 -6.36 -10.17
CA LEU A 110 -7.65 -6.64 -9.14
C LEU A 110 -9.02 -7.09 -9.68
N LYS A 111 -9.30 -6.91 -10.98
CA LYS A 111 -10.58 -7.34 -11.59
C LYS A 111 -10.53 -8.75 -12.16
N HIS A 112 -9.33 -9.33 -12.27
CA HIS A 112 -9.07 -10.59 -12.99
C HIS A 112 -8.69 -11.75 -12.05
N ILE A 113 -8.87 -11.57 -10.74
CA ILE A 113 -8.69 -12.58 -9.71
C ILE A 113 -10.01 -12.73 -8.96
#